data_AF-A0A4Q8D0H0-F1
#
_entry.id   AF-A0A4Q8D0H0-F1
#
_cell.length_a   1.000
_cell.length_b   1.000
_cell.length_c   1.000
_cell.angle_alpha   90.00
_cell.angle_beta   90.00
_cell.angle_gamma   90.00
#
_symmetry.space_group_name_H-M   'P 1'
#
loop_
_entity.id
_entity.type
_entity.pdbx_description
1 polymer ?
#
loop_
_entity_poly.entity_id
_entity_poly.type
_entity_poly.pdbx_seq_one_letter_code
_entity_poly.pdbx_strand_id
1 'polypeptide(L)'
;MVLVDSNVLLDIVTGDPDWRSWSETALADALLTGAVVINPLVYAELSIAYRQVEELDAVLDRLRIQRADLPWEAAHRAGQAFLKYRRAAGSKSSPLPDFYIGAHAEVSGVPLLTRDARRYRTYFPAVSLITPR
;
A
#
# COMPACT_ATOMS: atom_id res chain seq x y z
N MET A 1 5.10 6.74 11.46
CA MET A 1 5.38 6.01 10.20
C MET A 1 4.05 5.65 9.57
N VAL A 2 3.91 5.77 8.25
CA VAL A 2 2.72 5.43 7.47
C VAL A 2 3.13 4.50 6.33
N LEU A 3 2.44 3.37 6.15
CA LEU A 3 2.60 2.53 4.97
C LEU A 3 1.72 3.08 3.85
N VAL A 4 2.27 3.28 2.65
CA VAL A 4 1.48 3.72 1.49
C VAL A 4 1.23 2.55 0.54
N ASP A 5 -0.01 2.43 0.09
CA ASP A 5 -0.46 1.46 -0.89
C ASP A 5 -0.03 1.86 -2.30
N SER A 6 0.08 0.88 -3.20
CA SER A 6 0.53 1.12 -4.58
C SER A 6 -0.43 2.00 -5.35
N ASN A 7 -1.74 1.86 -5.11
CA ASN A 7 -2.76 2.62 -5.81
C ASN A 7 -2.52 4.14 -5.69
N VAL A 8 -2.20 4.65 -4.50
CA VAL A 8 -1.90 6.07 -4.25
C VAL A 8 -0.69 6.54 -5.05
N LEU A 9 0.39 5.75 -5.07
CA LEU A 9 1.60 6.12 -5.81
C LEU A 9 1.40 6.04 -7.32
N LEU A 10 0.65 5.05 -7.79
CA LEU A 10 0.31 4.90 -9.21
C LEU A 10 -0.55 6.06 -9.70
N ASP A 11 -1.49 6.56 -8.89
CA ASP A 11 -2.29 7.73 -9.26
C ASP A 11 -1.40 8.95 -9.55
N ILE A 12 -0.35 9.14 -8.74
CA ILE A 12 0.60 10.26 -8.88
C ILE A 12 1.50 10.06 -10.10
N VAL A 13 2.10 8.87 -10.23
CA VAL A 13 3.08 8.57 -11.28
C VAL A 13 2.45 8.51 -12.66
N THR A 14 1.25 7.94 -12.77
CA THR A 14 0.52 7.83 -14.05
C THR A 14 -0.28 9.10 -14.38
N GLY A 15 -0.42 10.02 -13.43
CA GLY A 15 -1.17 11.25 -13.61
C GLY A 15 -2.67 11.02 -13.69
N ASP A 16 -3.21 10.10 -12.87
CA ASP A 16 -4.62 9.73 -12.88
C ASP A 16 -5.52 10.98 -12.71
N PRO A 17 -6.47 11.23 -13.63
CA PRO A 17 -7.23 12.48 -13.65
C PRO A 17 -8.18 12.63 -12.46
N ASP A 18 -8.62 11.51 -11.86
CA ASP A 18 -9.64 11.50 -10.82
C ASP A 18 -9.00 11.47 -9.43
N TRP A 19 -7.91 10.71 -9.27
CA TRP A 19 -7.34 10.41 -7.96
C TRP A 19 -6.06 11.16 -7.64
N ARG A 20 -5.31 11.64 -8.63
CA ARG A 20 -4.00 12.28 -8.41
C ARG A 20 -4.05 13.39 -7.38
N SER A 21 -5.02 14.30 -7.46
CA SER A 21 -5.12 15.45 -6.55
C SER A 21 -5.26 15.02 -5.08
N TRP A 22 -6.12 14.01 -4.83
CA TRP A 22 -6.27 13.45 -3.50
C TRP A 22 -5.00 12.71 -3.06
N SER A 23 -4.43 11.87 -3.93
CA SER A 23 -3.24 11.08 -3.63
C SER A 23 -2.01 11.94 -3.34
N GLU A 24 -1.79 13.03 -4.10
CA GLU A 24 -0.72 14.01 -3.83
C GLU A 24 -0.92 14.69 -2.48
N THR A 25 -2.15 15.14 -2.18
CA THR A 25 -2.47 15.80 -0.90
C THR A 25 -2.28 14.85 0.28
N ALA A 26 -2.83 13.64 0.19
CA ALA A 26 -2.76 12.66 1.26
C ALA A 26 -1.33 12.16 1.52
N LEU A 27 -0.52 12.00 0.46
CA LEU A 27 0.90 11.67 0.59
C LEU A 27 1.68 12.82 1.25
N ALA A 28 1.43 14.07 0.83
CA ALA A 28 2.06 15.24 1.43
C ALA A 28 1.73 15.35 2.93
N ASP A 29 0.46 15.19 3.30
CA ASP A 29 0.02 15.18 4.69
C ASP A 29 0.69 14.06 5.49
N ALA A 30 0.79 12.85 4.93
CA ALA A 30 1.48 11.74 5.57
C ALA A 30 2.97 12.05 5.83
N LEU A 31 3.66 12.64 4.85
CA LEU A 31 5.07 13.06 4.97
C LEU A 31 5.27 14.14 6.05
N LEU A 32 4.28 14.99 6.31
CA LEU A 32 4.31 15.98 7.40
C LEU A 32 4.19 15.32 8.79
N THR A 33 3.54 14.15 8.89
CA THR A 33 3.36 13.44 10.16
C THR A 33 4.51 12.50 10.52
N GLY A 34 5.37 12.14 9.57
CA GLY A 34 6.56 11.31 9.80
C GLY A 34 6.97 10.51 8.57
N ALA A 35 7.74 9.44 8.80
CA ALA A 35 8.24 8.59 7.72
C ALA A 35 7.10 7.91 6.95
N VAL A 36 7.15 7.96 5.62
CA VAL A 36 6.30 7.18 4.72
C VAL A 36 7.13 6.03 4.16
N VAL A 37 6.57 4.82 4.22
CA VAL A 37 7.26 3.59 3.80
C VAL A 37 6.46 2.83 2.75
N ILE A 38 7.18 2.05 1.94
CA ILE A 38 6.64 1.01 1.06
C ILE A 38 7.29 -0.34 1.36
N ASN A 39 6.58 -1.42 1.05
CA ASN A 39 7.13 -2.77 1.13
C ASN A 39 7.54 -3.27 -0.28
N PRO A 40 8.18 -4.46 -0.40
CA PRO A 40 8.61 -4.99 -1.69
C PRO A 40 7.47 -5.23 -2.70
N LEU A 41 6.23 -5.46 -2.24
CA LEU A 41 5.08 -5.67 -3.13
C LEU A 41 4.64 -4.35 -3.77
N VAL A 42 4.56 -3.28 -2.98
CA VAL A 42 4.28 -1.93 -3.49
C VAL A 42 5.38 -1.48 -4.44
N TYR A 43 6.64 -1.74 -4.09
CA TYR A 43 7.77 -1.49 -4.98
C TYR A 43 7.62 -2.22 -6.33
N ALA A 44 7.30 -3.51 -6.30
CA ALA A 44 7.13 -4.32 -7.50
C ALA A 44 6.01 -3.78 -8.40
N GLU A 45 4.87 -3.39 -7.84
CA GLU A 45 3.77 -2.82 -8.63
C GLU A 45 4.14 -1.46 -9.23
N LEU A 46 4.82 -0.61 -8.45
CA LEU A 46 5.25 0.70 -8.94
C LEU A 46 6.32 0.58 -10.03
N SER A 47 7.17 -0.46 -9.97
CA SER A 47 8.25 -0.69 -10.94
C SER A 47 7.77 -0.85 -12.37
N ILE A 48 6.51 -1.25 -12.60
CA ILE A 48 5.91 -1.41 -13.92
C ILE A 48 5.85 -0.07 -14.68
N ALA A 49 5.78 1.06 -13.96
CA ALA A 49 5.76 2.39 -14.55
C ALA A 49 7.14 2.90 -15.01
N TYR A 50 8.21 2.15 -14.74
CA TYR A 50 9.60 2.56 -14.97
C TYR A 50 10.35 1.55 -15.83
N ARG A 51 11.34 2.03 -16.60
CA ARG A 51 12.15 1.15 -17.46
C ARG A 51 13.36 0.58 -16.73
N GLN A 52 13.86 1.31 -15.73
CA GLN A 52 15.06 0.96 -14.99
C GLN A 52 14.81 1.11 -13.48
N VAL A 53 15.52 0.30 -12.68
CA VAL A 53 15.44 0.32 -11.22
C VAL A 53 15.85 1.68 -10.67
N GLU A 54 16.85 2.30 -11.28
CA GLU A 54 17.42 3.60 -10.90
C GLU A 54 16.41 4.75 -11.07
N GLU A 55 15.51 4.67 -12.06
CA GLU A 55 14.46 5.66 -12.28
C GLU A 55 13.45 5.64 -11.12
N LEU A 56 13.04 4.43 -10.71
CA LEU A 56 12.12 4.26 -9.58
C LEU A 56 12.79 4.67 -8.26
N ASP A 57 14.01 4.20 -7.99
CA ASP A 57 14.74 4.53 -6.77
C ASP A 57 14.94 6.05 -6.64
N ALA A 58 15.28 6.75 -7.72
CA ALA A 58 15.39 8.22 -7.72
C ALA A 58 14.05 8.92 -7.43
N VAL A 59 12.92 8.36 -7.88
CA VAL A 59 11.59 8.90 -7.55
C VAL A 59 11.27 8.69 -6.08
N LEU A 60 11.54 7.51 -5.52
CA LEU A 60 11.31 7.23 -4.10
C LEU A 60 12.15 8.15 -3.21
N ASP A 61 13.43 8.34 -3.55
CA ASP A 61 14.33 9.26 -2.84
C ASP A 61 13.84 10.70 -2.91
N ARG A 62 13.42 11.17 -4.09
CA ARG A 62 12.86 12.52 -4.28
C ARG A 62 11.59 12.74 -3.44
N LEU A 63 10.74 11.72 -3.35
CA LEU A 63 9.51 11.74 -2.54
C LEU A 63 9.77 11.45 -1.05
N ARG A 64 11.01 11.14 -0.66
CA ARG A 64 11.42 10.73 0.69
C ARG A 64 10.65 9.50 1.20
N ILE A 65 10.29 8.60 0.29
CA ILE A 65 9.63 7.34 0.60
C ILE A 65 10.69 6.29 0.92
N GLN A 66 10.59 5.67 2.09
CA GLN A 66 11.54 4.68 2.56
C GLN A 66 11.11 3.26 2.19
N ARG A 67 12.06 2.40 1.87
CA ARG A 67 11.80 0.96 1.70
C ARG A 67 11.82 0.29 3.08
N ALA A 68 10.79 -0.50 3.37
CA ALA A 68 10.70 -1.34 4.55
C ALA A 68 10.71 -2.81 4.16
N ASP A 69 11.45 -3.63 4.90
CA ASP A 69 11.39 -5.08 4.77
C ASP A 69 9.98 -5.57 5.11
N LEU A 70 9.53 -6.64 4.44
CA LEU A 70 8.27 -7.28 4.78
C LEU A 70 8.49 -8.24 5.97
N PRO A 71 7.85 -8.02 7.13
CA PRO A 71 7.97 -8.94 8.26
C PRO A 71 7.45 -10.34 7.93
N TRP A 72 8.08 -11.38 8.46
CA TRP A 72 7.63 -12.76 8.26
C TRP A 72 6.25 -13.01 8.87
N GLU A 73 5.94 -12.35 9.99
CA GLU A 73 4.64 -12.38 10.65
C GLU A 73 3.56 -11.77 9.74
N ALA A 74 3.90 -10.73 8.96
CA ALA A 74 3.00 -10.15 7.98
C ALA A 74 2.71 -11.15 6.85
N ALA A 75 3.70 -11.94 6.42
CA ALA A 75 3.48 -12.99 5.44
C ALA A 75 2.53 -14.09 5.96
N HIS A 76 2.71 -14.54 7.20
CA HIS A 76 1.80 -15.49 7.83
C HIS A 76 0.37 -14.91 7.93
N ARG A 77 0.26 -13.65 8.39
CA ARG A 77 -1.03 -12.98 8.58
C ARG A 77 -1.77 -12.76 7.26
N ALA A 78 -1.04 -12.40 6.20
CA ALA A 78 -1.58 -12.30 4.84
C ALA A 78 -2.17 -13.63 4.37
N GLY A 79 -1.48 -14.75 4.62
CA GLY A 79 -1.98 -16.09 4.29
C GLY A 79 -3.31 -16.43 4.98
N GLN A 80 -3.45 -16.08 6.27
CA GLN A 80 -4.70 -16.29 7.01
C GLN A 80 -5.84 -15.44 6.45
N ALA A 81 -5.56 -14.16 6.16
CA ALA A 81 -6.54 -13.25 5.56
C ALA A 81 -6.97 -13.73 4.16
N PHE A 82 -6.02 -14.20 3.35
CA PHE A 82 -6.27 -14.75 2.02
C PHE A 82 -7.10 -16.05 2.08
N LEU A 83 -6.84 -16.93 3.03
CA LEU A 83 -7.65 -18.14 3.24
C LEU A 83 -9.11 -17.78 3.59
N LYS A 84 -9.30 -16.79 4.48
CA LYS A 84 -10.64 -16.26 4.81
C LYS A 84 -11.33 -15.66 3.59
N TYR A 85 -10.61 -14.87 2.79
CA TYR A 85 -11.09 -14.33 1.53
C TYR A 85 -11.57 -15.43 0.58
N ARG A 86 -10.73 -16.44 0.31
CA ARG A 86 -11.06 -17.53 -0.62
C ARG A 86 -12.30 -18.32 -0.21
N ARG A 87 -12.51 -18.50 1.09
CA ARG A 87 -13.71 -19.18 1.62
C ARG A 87 -14.98 -18.35 1.40
N ALA A 88 -14.88 -17.03 1.38
CA ALA A 88 -16.02 -16.12 1.22
C ALA A 88 -16.29 -15.69 -0.24
N ALA A 89 -15.24 -15.63 -1.08
CA ALA A 89 -15.29 -14.96 -2.39
C ALA A 89 -15.67 -15.86 -3.58
N GLY A 90 -15.77 -17.19 -3.41
CA GLY A 90 -16.06 -18.11 -4.51
C GLY A 90 -15.02 -18.01 -5.63
N SER A 91 -15.45 -17.66 -6.86
CA SER A 91 -14.60 -17.54 -8.06
C SER A 91 -13.90 -16.18 -8.23
N LYS A 92 -14.16 -15.19 -7.35
CA LYS A 92 -13.45 -13.91 -7.41
C LYS A 92 -12.06 -14.08 -6.78
N SER A 93 -11.02 -13.60 -7.46
CA SER A 93 -9.66 -13.53 -6.94
C SER A 93 -9.26 -12.08 -6.71
N SER A 94 -9.06 -11.72 -5.45
CA SER A 94 -8.30 -10.53 -5.09
C SER A 94 -6.83 -10.87 -5.29
N PRO A 95 -6.03 -9.94 -5.85
CA PRO A 95 -4.59 -10.10 -5.93
C PRO A 95 -4.03 -10.35 -4.51
N LEU A 96 -3.12 -11.32 -4.43
CA LEU A 96 -2.42 -11.67 -3.18
C LEU A 96 -1.60 -10.49 -2.59
N PRO A 97 -0.98 -9.59 -3.39
CA PRO A 97 -0.28 -8.40 -2.90
C PRO A 97 -1.04 -7.58 -1.84
N ASP A 98 -2.33 -7.28 -2.06
CA ASP A 98 -3.11 -6.44 -1.14
C ASP A 98 -3.23 -7.04 0.27
N PHE A 99 -3.21 -8.38 0.38
CA PHE A 99 -3.19 -9.03 1.69
C PHE A 99 -1.86 -8.84 2.41
N TYR A 100 -0.74 -8.82 1.68
CA TYR A 100 0.56 -8.53 2.26
C TYR A 100 0.69 -7.08 2.71
N ILE A 101 0.14 -6.13 1.93
CA ILE A 101 0.13 -4.70 2.29
C ILE A 101 -0.67 -4.48 3.58
N GLY A 102 -1.89 -5.00 3.64
CA GLY A 102 -2.74 -4.89 4.83
C GLY A 102 -2.15 -5.59 6.05
N ALA A 103 -1.56 -6.78 5.85
CA ALA A 103 -0.91 -7.53 6.93
C ALA A 103 0.34 -6.82 7.45
N HIS A 104 1.14 -6.19 6.58
CA HIS A 104 2.30 -5.40 7.01
C HIS A 104 1.85 -4.25 7.91
N ALA A 105 0.86 -3.46 7.47
CA ALA A 105 0.31 -2.37 8.27
C ALA A 105 -0.20 -2.84 9.64
N GLU A 106 -0.95 -3.96 9.68
CA GLU A 106 -1.50 -4.53 10.91
C GLU A 106 -0.40 -4.99 11.87
N VAL A 107 0.55 -5.78 11.37
CA VAL A 107 1.66 -6.32 12.17
C VAL A 107 2.58 -5.22 12.71
N SER A 108 2.83 -4.19 11.90
CA SER A 108 3.69 -3.07 12.29
C SER A 108 2.96 -2.00 13.10
N GLY A 109 1.63 -2.12 13.28
CA GLY A 109 0.83 -1.15 14.00
C GLY A 109 0.85 0.25 13.40
N VAL A 110 0.99 0.37 12.07
CA VAL A 110 1.07 1.66 11.37
C VAL A 110 -0.18 1.95 10.54
N PRO A 111 -0.54 3.23 10.35
CA PRO A 111 -1.59 3.59 9.42
C PRO A 111 -1.26 3.16 7.98
N LEU A 112 -2.29 2.80 7.23
CA LEU A 112 -2.22 2.52 5.80
C LEU A 112 -2.92 3.61 5.01
N LEU A 113 -2.18 4.26 4.11
CA LEU A 113 -2.68 5.22 3.13
C LEU A 113 -3.09 4.49 1.86
N THR A 114 -4.38 4.51 1.52
CA THR A 114 -4.96 3.75 0.38
C THR A 114 -6.28 4.32 -0.09
N ARG A 115 -6.62 4.17 -1.37
CA ARG A 115 -7.99 4.42 -1.86
C ARG A 115 -8.96 3.26 -1.63
N ASP A 116 -8.47 2.05 -1.37
CA ASP A 116 -9.28 0.81 -1.34
C ASP A 116 -9.76 0.42 0.08
N ALA A 117 -10.41 1.36 0.78
CA ALA A 117 -10.81 1.22 2.19
C ALA A 117 -11.60 -0.06 2.51
N ARG A 118 -12.57 -0.42 1.65
CA ARG A 118 -13.51 -1.52 1.90
C ARG A 118 -12.79 -2.86 2.14
N ARG A 119 -11.73 -3.12 1.38
CA ARG A 119 -10.97 -4.37 1.46
C ARG A 119 -10.24 -4.47 2.79
N TYR A 120 -9.48 -3.43 3.14
CA TYR A 120 -8.71 -3.43 4.36
C TYR A 120 -9.59 -3.47 5.61
N ARG A 121 -10.71 -2.73 5.63
CA ARG A 121 -11.70 -2.82 6.73
C ARG A 121 -12.25 -4.24 6.93
N THR A 122 -12.35 -5.04 5.87
CA THR A 122 -12.91 -6.40 5.94
C THR A 122 -11.92 -7.42 6.52
N TYR A 123 -10.64 -7.32 6.14
CA TYR A 123 -9.63 -8.35 6.43
C TYR A 123 -8.63 -7.96 7.51
N PHE A 124 -8.45 -6.65 7.72
CA PHE A 124 -7.48 -6.05 8.64
C PHE A 124 -8.16 -4.91 9.45
N PRO A 125 -9.22 -5.20 10.22
CA PRO A 125 -10.03 -4.18 10.89
C PRO A 125 -9.27 -3.37 11.97
N ALA A 126 -8.12 -3.87 12.42
CA ALA A 126 -7.27 -3.16 13.39
C ALA A 126 -6.37 -2.10 12.73
N VAL A 127 -6.27 -2.09 11.40
CA VAL A 127 -5.44 -1.11 10.68
C VAL A 127 -6.16 0.25 10.64
N SER A 128 -5.46 1.28 11.11
CA SER A 128 -5.89 2.66 10.90
C SER A 128 -5.75 3.02 9.42
N LEU A 129 -6.82 3.50 8.79
CA LEU A 129 -6.85 3.78 7.35
C LEU A 129 -6.92 5.28 7.08
N ILE A 130 -6.03 5.76 6.22
CA ILE A 130 -6.08 7.10 5.62
C ILE A 130 -6.64 6.90 4.21
N THR A 131 -7.89 7.32 4.00
CA THR A 131 -8.65 7.04 2.76
C THR A 131 -9.35 8.29 2.27
N PRO A 132 -9.79 8.34 0.99
CA PRO A 132 -10.74 9.34 0.54
C PRO A 132 -12.01 9.28 1.39
N ARG A 133 -12.68 10.42 1.54
CA ARG A 133 -13.96 10.52 2.24
C ARG A 133 -15.11 9.97 1.40
#